data_AF-A0A6A5X160-F1
#
_entry.id   AF-A0A6A5X160-F1
#
_cell.length_a   1.000
_cell.length_b   1.000
_cell.length_c   1.000
_cell.angle_alpha   90.00
_cell.angle_beta   90.00
_cell.angle_gamma   90.00
#
_symmetry.space_group_name_H-M   'P 1'
#
loop_
_entity.id
_entity.type
_entity.pdbx_description
1 polymer ?
#
loop_
_entity_poly.entity_id
_entity_poly.type
_entity_poly.pdbx_seq_one_letter_code
_entity_poly.pdbx_strand_id
1 'polypeptide(L)'
;PKPRALVLARLLVEQYSDSPRLQDPDKIRQGSTSGTVCTADIMTGVEDYRCVRPELAFLKLHEIRSLKQWLTEHQYLRRIGTISRIEKLLHLIFALQDGCRFEKIAVWFSRSPRQVYDGCREAFNGLLELHSETMLPHSDKHPVYRRMWKITDSYATAAMMRRADLYYPWRGADLRKVIVALNFYIGRYRRQGHEALTGPLMQWGRYL
;
A
#
# COMPACT_ATOMS: atom_id res chain seq x y z
N PRO A 1 8.37 -11.26 -21.63
CA PRO A 1 7.77 -10.05 -21.02
C PRO A 1 7.10 -9.22 -22.12
N LYS A 2 6.02 -8.47 -21.81
CA LYS A 2 5.39 -7.59 -22.81
C LYS A 2 6.28 -6.37 -23.13
N PRO A 3 6.15 -5.76 -24.33
CA PRO A 3 6.95 -4.59 -24.68
C PRO A 3 6.78 -3.44 -23.68
N ARG A 4 7.88 -2.90 -23.17
CA ARG A 4 7.92 -1.83 -22.17
C ARG A 4 7.06 -0.62 -22.57
N ALA A 5 7.20 -0.15 -23.80
CA ALA A 5 6.44 1.00 -24.32
C ALA A 5 4.91 0.79 -24.27
N LEU A 6 4.45 -0.42 -24.58
CA LEU A 6 3.03 -0.78 -24.52
C LEU A 6 2.50 -0.73 -23.08
N VAL A 7 3.27 -1.24 -22.13
CA VAL A 7 2.87 -1.25 -20.71
C VAL A 7 2.86 0.16 -20.14
N LEU A 8 3.84 1.01 -20.48
CA LEU A 8 3.86 2.42 -20.10
C LEU A 8 2.64 3.19 -20.65
N ALA A 9 2.31 2.98 -21.92
CA ALA A 9 1.13 3.59 -22.52
C ALA A 9 -0.17 3.20 -21.78
N ARG A 10 -0.31 1.93 -21.40
CA ARG A 10 -1.46 1.46 -20.60
C ARG A 10 -1.53 2.14 -19.24
N LEU A 11 -0.40 2.23 -18.53
CA LEU A 11 -0.35 2.86 -17.21
C LEU A 11 -0.79 4.32 -17.25
N LEU A 12 -0.39 5.05 -18.29
CA LEU A 12 -0.83 6.43 -18.50
C LEU A 12 -2.35 6.49 -18.69
N VAL A 13 -2.91 5.64 -19.56
CA VAL A 13 -4.36 5.59 -19.79
C VAL A 13 -5.14 5.29 -18.50
N GLU A 14 -4.70 4.31 -17.70
CA GLU A 14 -5.38 4.01 -16.43
C GLU A 14 -5.26 5.13 -15.40
N GLN A 15 -4.18 5.91 -15.44
CA GLN A 15 -3.93 6.98 -14.47
C GLN A 15 -4.88 8.18 -14.66
N TYR A 16 -5.20 8.54 -15.90
CA TYR A 16 -5.99 9.75 -16.22
C TYR A 16 -7.51 9.52 -16.25
N SER A 17 -8.00 8.37 -15.78
CA SER A 17 -9.43 8.11 -15.70
C SER A 17 -10.08 8.85 -14.52
N ASP A 18 -11.11 9.65 -14.79
CA ASP A 18 -11.89 10.39 -13.79
C ASP A 18 -13.14 9.66 -13.29
N SER A 19 -13.34 8.40 -13.68
CA SER A 19 -14.46 7.60 -13.19
C SER A 19 -14.46 7.49 -11.66
N PRO A 20 -15.55 7.79 -10.94
CA PRO A 20 -15.62 7.63 -9.49
C PRO A 20 -15.68 6.16 -9.06
N ARG A 21 -15.80 5.22 -10.00
CA ARG A 21 -15.91 3.77 -9.77
C ARG A 21 -14.79 3.01 -10.47
N LEU A 22 -14.57 1.77 -10.03
CA LEU A 22 -13.70 0.80 -10.71
C LEU A 22 -14.18 0.59 -12.15
N GLN A 23 -13.28 0.79 -13.11
CA GLN A 23 -13.53 0.53 -14.52
C GLN A 23 -13.16 -0.92 -14.85
N ASP A 24 -14.06 -1.62 -15.54
CA ASP A 24 -13.92 -3.03 -15.91
C ASP A 24 -13.35 -3.88 -14.76
N PRO A 25 -14.04 -3.99 -13.61
CA PRO A 25 -13.48 -4.52 -12.37
C PRO A 25 -13.00 -5.98 -12.50
N ASP A 26 -13.60 -6.74 -13.40
CA ASP A 26 -13.29 -8.17 -13.60
C ASP A 26 -12.31 -8.42 -14.75
N LYS A 27 -11.99 -7.39 -15.54
CA LYS A 27 -11.04 -7.48 -16.64
C LYS A 27 -9.62 -7.52 -16.11
N ILE A 28 -8.90 -8.59 -16.42
CA ILE A 28 -7.48 -8.71 -16.10
C ILE A 28 -6.71 -7.70 -16.93
N ARG A 29 -6.13 -6.70 -16.27
CA ARG A 29 -5.19 -5.76 -16.87
C ARG A 29 -3.86 -6.49 -17.05
N GLN A 30 -3.13 -6.19 -18.12
CA GLN A 30 -1.92 -6.94 -18.47
C GLN A 30 -0.69 -6.03 -18.43
N GLY A 31 0.22 -6.34 -17.51
CA GLY A 31 1.53 -5.72 -17.40
C GLY A 31 2.64 -6.51 -18.10
N SER A 32 3.86 -6.27 -17.64
CA SER A 32 5.08 -6.84 -18.21
C SER A 32 5.19 -8.34 -17.94
N THR A 33 4.83 -8.76 -16.73
CA THR A 33 4.94 -10.13 -16.19
C THR A 33 3.70 -10.47 -15.34
N SER A 34 3.60 -11.70 -14.86
CA SER A 34 2.53 -12.08 -13.92
C SER A 34 2.72 -11.42 -12.55
N GLY A 35 1.65 -11.26 -11.78
CA GLY A 35 1.72 -10.67 -10.44
C GLY A 35 2.65 -11.42 -9.49
N THR A 36 2.76 -12.74 -9.63
CA THR A 36 3.70 -13.57 -8.85
C THR A 36 5.16 -13.25 -9.16
N VAL A 37 5.51 -13.11 -10.45
CA VAL A 37 6.86 -12.77 -10.89
C VAL A 37 7.19 -11.32 -10.52
N CYS A 38 6.28 -10.39 -10.80
CA CYS A 38 6.43 -8.98 -10.41
C CYS A 38 6.67 -8.82 -8.90
N THR A 39 5.90 -9.54 -8.08
CA THR A 39 6.07 -9.57 -6.62
C THR A 39 7.43 -10.14 -6.23
N ALA A 40 7.86 -11.25 -6.84
CA ALA A 40 9.16 -11.85 -6.57
C ALA A 40 10.30 -10.88 -6.92
N ASP A 41 10.24 -10.25 -8.09
CA ASP A 41 11.25 -9.30 -8.56
C ASP A 41 11.37 -8.07 -7.65
N ILE A 42 10.23 -7.56 -7.16
CA ILE A 42 10.20 -6.47 -6.16
C ILE A 42 10.85 -6.94 -4.86
N MET A 43 10.48 -8.13 -4.36
CA MET A 43 10.93 -8.64 -3.07
C MET A 43 12.36 -9.19 -3.06
N THR A 44 12.98 -9.39 -4.23
CA THR A 44 14.39 -9.76 -4.40
C THR A 44 15.26 -8.57 -4.81
N GLY A 45 14.67 -7.46 -5.26
CA GLY A 45 15.40 -6.30 -5.75
C GLY A 45 16.05 -6.49 -7.12
N VAL A 46 15.73 -7.58 -7.84
CA VAL A 46 16.31 -7.87 -9.17
C VAL A 46 15.83 -6.84 -10.18
N GLU A 47 16.70 -6.09 -10.85
CA GLU A 47 16.31 -5.15 -11.91
C GLU A 47 16.28 -5.81 -13.28
N ASP A 48 15.10 -5.82 -13.93
CA ASP A 48 14.97 -6.13 -15.37
C ASP A 48 14.42 -4.90 -16.10
N TYR A 49 15.28 -4.19 -16.83
CA TYR A 49 14.92 -2.98 -17.58
C TYR A 49 13.85 -3.23 -18.66
N ARG A 50 13.65 -4.48 -19.09
CA ARG A 50 12.62 -4.85 -20.06
C ARG A 50 11.22 -4.86 -19.43
N CYS A 51 11.14 -4.94 -18.10
CA CYS A 51 9.91 -4.97 -17.35
C CYS A 51 9.58 -3.59 -16.76
N VAL A 52 8.34 -3.15 -16.95
CA VAL A 52 7.75 -2.05 -16.18
C VAL A 52 7.18 -2.62 -14.88
N ARG A 53 7.59 -2.02 -13.76
CA ARG A 53 7.16 -2.37 -12.41
C ARG A 53 7.16 -1.12 -11.53
N PRO A 54 6.41 -1.11 -10.43
CA PRO A 54 6.48 -0.03 -9.46
C PRO A 54 7.75 -0.15 -8.62
N GLU A 55 8.24 0.99 -8.14
CA GLU A 55 9.41 1.07 -7.28
C GLU A 55 8.99 1.35 -5.84
N LEU A 56 9.50 0.57 -4.90
CA LEU A 56 9.23 0.78 -3.48
C LEU A 56 9.95 2.03 -2.99
N ALA A 57 9.19 3.11 -2.84
CA ALA A 57 9.73 4.34 -2.27
C ALA A 57 9.83 4.23 -0.75
N PHE A 58 10.95 4.62 -0.15
CA PHE A 58 11.09 4.80 1.31
C PHE A 58 10.90 3.55 2.20
N LEU A 59 10.64 2.36 1.67
CA LEU A 59 10.44 1.11 2.38
C LEU A 59 11.55 0.11 2.08
N LYS A 60 12.10 -0.52 3.11
CA LYS A 60 13.07 -1.61 2.95
C LYS A 60 12.34 -2.95 2.82
N LEU A 61 12.87 -3.87 2.03
CA LEU A 61 12.25 -5.17 1.77
C LEU A 61 12.01 -5.99 3.05
N HIS A 62 12.90 -5.91 4.04
CA HIS A 62 12.72 -6.61 5.31
C HIS A 62 11.55 -6.04 6.14
N GLU A 63 11.28 -4.74 6.07
CA GLU A 63 10.15 -4.10 6.77
C GLU A 63 8.82 -4.62 6.24
N ILE A 64 8.75 -4.85 4.92
CA ILE A 64 7.57 -5.43 4.27
C ILE A 64 7.42 -6.92 4.64
N ARG A 65 8.52 -7.68 4.73
CA ARG A 65 8.49 -9.08 5.16
C ARG A 65 7.98 -9.22 6.58
N SER A 66 8.46 -8.37 7.48
CA SER A 66 8.02 -8.26 8.87
C SER A 66 6.55 -7.90 8.98
N LEU A 67 6.11 -6.86 8.29
CA LEU A 67 4.69 -6.47 8.27
C LEU A 67 3.79 -7.60 7.75
N LYS A 68 4.23 -8.28 6.69
CA LYS A 68 3.53 -9.47 6.16
C LYS A 68 3.50 -10.60 7.20
N GLN A 69 4.56 -10.80 7.96
CA GLN A 69 4.62 -11.84 8.98
C GLN A 69 3.59 -11.56 10.08
N TRP A 70 3.64 -10.36 10.66
CA TRP A 70 2.69 -9.92 11.69
C TRP A 70 1.24 -10.07 11.24
N LEU A 71 0.89 -9.55 10.06
CA LEU A 71 -0.46 -9.64 9.49
C LEU A 71 -0.90 -11.08 9.22
N THR A 72 0.03 -12.00 8.95
CA THR A 72 -0.30 -13.41 8.72
C THR A 72 -0.52 -14.15 10.05
N GLU A 73 0.32 -13.90 11.05
CA GLU A 73 0.24 -14.50 12.38
C GLU A 73 -1.07 -14.15 13.08
N HIS A 74 -1.52 -12.90 12.93
CA HIS A 74 -2.80 -12.42 13.47
C HIS A 74 -3.99 -12.67 12.51
N GLN A 75 -3.80 -13.47 11.46
CA GLN A 75 -4.83 -13.92 10.52
C GLN A 75 -5.56 -12.82 9.70
N TYR A 76 -4.99 -11.61 9.63
CA TYR A 76 -5.52 -10.51 8.83
C TYR A 76 -5.18 -10.61 7.34
N LEU A 77 -4.08 -11.30 6.98
CA LEU A 77 -3.74 -11.62 5.59
C LEU A 77 -3.94 -13.11 5.29
N ARG A 78 -5.09 -13.44 4.73
CA ARG A 78 -5.42 -14.78 4.27
C ARG A 78 -4.96 -14.97 2.83
N ARG A 79 -4.54 -16.20 2.51
CA ARG A 79 -4.30 -16.58 1.12
C ARG A 79 -5.67 -16.90 0.51
N ILE A 80 -6.17 -16.02 -0.35
CA ILE A 80 -7.44 -16.22 -1.04
C ILE A 80 -7.14 -16.23 -2.54
N GLY A 81 -7.44 -17.34 -3.20
CA GLY A 81 -7.25 -17.52 -4.63
C GLY A 81 -5.79 -17.47 -5.09
N THR A 82 -5.55 -16.84 -6.24
CA THR A 82 -4.28 -16.84 -6.97
C THR A 82 -3.31 -15.72 -6.57
N ILE A 83 -3.69 -14.88 -5.61
CA ILE A 83 -2.93 -13.70 -5.18
C ILE A 83 -2.21 -14.03 -3.87
N SER A 84 -0.90 -13.81 -3.84
CA SER A 84 -0.11 -14.09 -2.65
C SER A 84 -0.38 -13.06 -1.53
N ARG A 85 -0.13 -13.42 -0.27
CA ARG A 85 -0.29 -12.49 0.88
C ARG A 85 0.58 -11.24 0.72
N ILE A 86 1.81 -11.43 0.24
CA ILE A 86 2.77 -10.35 0.02
C ILE A 86 2.34 -9.46 -1.16
N GLU A 87 1.78 -10.04 -2.23
CA GLU A 87 1.22 -9.30 -3.36
C GLU A 87 0.06 -8.39 -2.91
N LYS A 88 -0.85 -8.87 -2.04
CA LYS A 88 -1.91 -8.04 -1.44
C LYS A 88 -1.36 -6.86 -0.64
N LEU A 89 -0.32 -7.11 0.16
CA LEU A 89 0.33 -6.06 0.93
C LEU A 89 1.01 -5.02 0.02
N LEU A 90 1.70 -5.47 -1.03
CA LEU A 90 2.32 -4.59 -2.02
C LEU A 90 1.28 -3.76 -2.78
N HIS A 91 0.15 -4.34 -3.18
CA HIS A 91 -0.95 -3.58 -3.79
C HIS A 91 -1.37 -2.40 -2.90
N LEU A 92 -1.54 -2.63 -1.60
CA LEU A 92 -1.92 -1.58 -0.67
C LEU A 92 -0.81 -0.53 -0.53
N ILE A 93 0.44 -0.96 -0.34
CA ILE A 93 1.58 -0.05 -0.21
C ILE A 93 1.67 0.87 -1.43
N PHE A 94 1.58 0.32 -2.65
CA PHE A 94 1.64 1.14 -3.86
C PHE A 94 0.41 2.04 -4.05
N ALA A 95 -0.78 1.59 -3.64
CA ALA A 95 -1.96 2.45 -3.61
C ALA A 95 -1.74 3.67 -2.72
N LEU A 96 -1.16 3.46 -1.53
CA LEU A 96 -0.87 4.52 -0.57
C LEU A 96 0.29 5.42 -1.03
N GLN A 97 1.36 4.86 -1.59
CA GLN A 97 2.53 5.60 -2.07
C GLN A 97 2.20 6.54 -3.23
N ASP A 98 1.61 5.98 -4.29
CA ASP A 98 1.36 6.72 -5.51
C ASP A 98 0.05 7.50 -5.47
N GLY A 99 -0.84 7.21 -4.51
CA GLY A 99 -2.21 7.72 -4.50
C GLY A 99 -2.98 7.34 -5.76
N CYS A 100 -2.53 6.31 -6.47
CA CYS A 100 -2.99 5.96 -7.81
C CYS A 100 -4.19 5.04 -7.79
N ARG A 101 -4.90 5.04 -8.91
CA ARG A 101 -6.05 4.16 -9.13
C ARG A 101 -5.65 2.68 -9.09
N PHE A 102 -6.55 1.82 -8.62
CA PHE A 102 -6.37 0.37 -8.61
C PHE A 102 -6.20 -0.22 -10.01
N GLU A 103 -6.72 0.41 -11.06
CA GLU A 103 -6.49 -0.03 -12.44
C GLU A 103 -5.00 0.07 -12.82
N LYS A 104 -4.28 1.11 -12.39
CA LYS A 104 -2.83 1.26 -12.61
C LYS A 104 -2.06 0.12 -11.91
N ILE A 105 -2.44 -0.19 -10.67
CA ILE A 105 -1.85 -1.29 -9.90
C ILE A 105 -2.17 -2.64 -10.54
N ALA A 106 -3.40 -2.80 -11.03
CA ALA A 106 -3.83 -3.99 -11.74
C ALA A 106 -2.98 -4.24 -13.00
N VAL A 107 -2.58 -3.18 -13.72
CA VAL A 107 -1.62 -3.31 -14.83
C VAL A 107 -0.28 -3.83 -14.33
N TRP A 108 0.32 -3.24 -13.29
CA TRP A 108 1.63 -3.70 -12.79
C TRP A 108 1.68 -5.17 -12.37
N PHE A 109 0.63 -5.64 -11.70
CA PHE A 109 0.56 -7.01 -11.18
C PHE A 109 -0.16 -7.97 -12.13
N SER A 110 -0.57 -7.51 -13.31
CA SER A 110 -1.37 -8.29 -14.26
C SER A 110 -2.61 -8.96 -13.61
N ARG A 111 -3.38 -8.18 -12.85
CA ARG A 111 -4.58 -8.61 -12.11
C ARG A 111 -5.83 -7.89 -12.58
N SER A 112 -7.00 -8.31 -12.09
CA SER A 112 -8.22 -7.51 -12.24
C SER A 112 -8.27 -6.39 -11.19
N PRO A 113 -8.88 -5.22 -11.47
CA PRO A 113 -9.04 -4.18 -10.47
C PRO A 113 -9.80 -4.64 -9.22
N ARG A 114 -10.78 -5.55 -9.35
CA ARG A 114 -11.49 -6.14 -8.21
C ARG A 114 -10.55 -6.94 -7.30
N GLN A 115 -9.68 -7.75 -7.90
CA GLN A 115 -8.67 -8.51 -7.16
C GLN A 115 -7.71 -7.61 -6.38
N VAL A 116 -7.29 -6.49 -6.98
CA VAL A 116 -6.48 -5.48 -6.30
C VAL A 116 -7.27 -4.84 -5.16
N TYR A 117 -8.50 -4.40 -5.43
CA TYR A 117 -9.39 -3.79 -4.45
C TYR A 117 -9.60 -4.69 -3.22
N ASP A 118 -9.95 -5.95 -3.44
CA ASP A 118 -10.18 -6.92 -2.35
C ASP A 118 -8.92 -7.18 -1.53
N GLY A 119 -7.77 -7.32 -2.21
CA GLY A 119 -6.47 -7.49 -1.54
C GLY A 119 -6.09 -6.27 -0.71
N CYS A 120 -6.29 -5.07 -1.23
CA CYS A 120 -6.06 -3.82 -0.53
C CYS A 120 -6.97 -3.67 0.68
N ARG A 121 -8.27 -3.97 0.55
CA ARG A 121 -9.25 -3.91 1.64
C ARG A 121 -8.86 -4.84 2.79
N GLU A 122 -8.47 -6.07 2.48
CA GLU A 122 -8.05 -7.05 3.48
C GLU A 122 -6.79 -6.60 4.22
N ALA A 123 -5.75 -6.19 3.49
CA ALA A 123 -4.53 -5.67 4.10
C ALA A 123 -4.80 -4.41 4.94
N PHE A 124 -5.68 -3.52 4.46
CA PHE A 124 -6.02 -2.26 5.13
C PHE A 124 -6.72 -2.51 6.47
N ASN A 125 -7.67 -3.45 6.51
CA ASN A 125 -8.33 -3.83 7.76
C ASN A 125 -7.34 -4.37 8.79
N GLY A 126 -6.35 -5.17 8.37
CA GLY A 126 -5.29 -5.63 9.26
C GLY A 126 -4.42 -4.49 9.81
N LEU A 127 -4.15 -3.46 9.00
CA LEU A 127 -3.41 -2.28 9.45
C LEU A 127 -4.23 -1.37 10.38
N LEU A 128 -5.55 -1.34 10.22
CA LEU A 128 -6.43 -0.66 11.17
C LEU A 128 -6.41 -1.32 12.54
N GLU A 129 -6.36 -2.65 12.59
CA GLU A 129 -6.26 -3.36 13.86
C GLU A 129 -4.86 -3.21 14.48
N LEU A 130 -3.81 -3.20 13.66
CA LEU A 130 -2.48 -2.81 14.14
C LEU A 130 -2.49 -1.39 14.76
N HIS A 131 -3.30 -0.48 14.22
CA HIS A 131 -3.47 0.85 14.81
C HIS A 131 -4.19 0.80 16.17
N SER A 132 -5.28 0.05 16.32
CA SER A 132 -6.00 -0.06 17.61
C SER A 132 -5.10 -0.63 18.71
N GLU A 133 -4.28 -1.62 18.39
CA GLU A 133 -3.30 -2.21 19.33
C GLU A 133 -2.15 -1.26 19.70
N THR A 134 -1.88 -0.26 18.87
CA THR A 134 -0.81 0.73 19.10
C THR A 134 -1.32 2.07 19.64
N MET A 135 -2.64 2.21 19.89
CA MET A 135 -3.20 3.41 20.51
C MET A 135 -2.77 3.51 21.98
N LEU A 136 -2.14 4.64 22.31
CA LEU A 136 -1.89 5.00 23.70
C LEU A 136 -3.18 5.53 24.34
N PRO A 137 -3.50 5.15 25.58
CA PRO A 137 -4.81 5.41 26.20
C PRO A 137 -5.16 6.89 26.44
N HIS A 138 -4.32 7.88 26.09
CA HIS A 138 -4.48 9.27 26.54
C HIS A 138 -4.02 10.37 25.55
N SER A 139 -4.21 10.22 24.23
CA SER A 139 -3.87 11.33 23.31
C SER A 139 -4.90 11.54 22.21
N ASP A 140 -5.73 12.58 22.36
CA ASP A 140 -6.61 13.13 21.32
C ASP A 140 -5.85 13.72 20.12
N LYS A 141 -4.51 13.82 20.22
CA LYS A 141 -3.62 14.26 19.15
C LYS A 141 -2.81 13.08 18.63
N HIS A 142 -3.00 12.73 17.36
CA HIS A 142 -2.21 11.68 16.73
C HIS A 142 -0.94 12.28 16.11
N PRO A 143 0.26 11.78 16.46
CA PRO A 143 1.49 12.24 15.83
C PRO A 143 1.49 11.81 14.35
N VAL A 144 1.44 12.79 13.45
CA VAL A 144 1.59 12.54 12.00
C VAL A 144 3.03 12.82 11.62
N TYR A 145 3.76 11.78 11.23
CA TYR A 145 5.14 11.90 10.77
C TYR A 145 5.21 12.41 9.32
N ARG A 146 4.84 13.68 9.07
CA ARG A 146 4.79 14.30 7.72
C ARG A 146 6.03 14.07 6.85
N ARG A 147 7.22 14.01 7.45
CA ARG A 147 8.50 13.87 6.72
C ARG A 147 8.85 12.43 6.38
N MET A 148 8.31 11.46 7.11
CA MET A 148 8.44 10.08 6.69
C MET A 148 7.31 9.83 5.68
N TRP A 149 7.65 9.20 4.55
CA TRP A 149 6.74 8.64 3.56
C TRP A 149 6.22 9.54 2.44
N LYS A 150 6.03 10.86 2.62
CA LYS A 150 5.31 11.75 1.64
C LYS A 150 3.93 11.23 1.19
N ILE A 151 3.49 10.05 1.64
CA ILE A 151 2.17 9.45 1.43
C ILE A 151 1.09 10.42 1.89
N THR A 152 1.33 11.12 3.00
CA THR A 152 0.41 12.15 3.50
C THR A 152 0.21 13.29 2.52
N ASP A 153 1.21 13.64 1.71
CA ASP A 153 1.12 14.77 0.77
C ASP A 153 0.18 14.43 -0.38
N SER A 154 0.24 13.18 -0.87
CA SER A 154 -0.72 12.66 -1.84
C SER A 154 -2.17 12.80 -1.32
N TYR A 155 -2.40 12.54 -0.03
CA TYR A 155 -3.76 12.63 0.55
C TYR A 155 -4.03 13.94 1.32
N ALA A 156 -3.19 14.97 1.17
CA ALA A 156 -3.28 16.19 1.99
C ALA A 156 -4.43 17.12 1.58
N THR A 157 -4.96 16.99 0.37
CA THR A 157 -6.00 17.91 -0.13
C THR A 157 -7.41 17.39 0.14
N ALA A 158 -8.32 18.30 0.51
CA ALA A 158 -9.73 17.96 0.75
C ALA A 158 -10.41 17.36 -0.50
N ALA A 159 -10.00 17.78 -1.70
CA ALA A 159 -10.49 17.25 -2.96
C ALA A 159 -10.08 15.78 -3.18
N MET A 160 -8.81 15.45 -2.87
CA MET A 160 -8.32 14.08 -2.97
C MET A 160 -8.92 13.18 -1.90
N MET A 161 -9.17 13.68 -0.68
CA MET A 161 -9.91 12.93 0.34
C MET A 161 -11.34 12.61 -0.10
N ARG A 162 -12.08 13.57 -0.68
CA ARG A 162 -13.43 13.30 -1.21
C ARG A 162 -13.42 12.28 -2.36
N ARG A 163 -12.45 12.39 -3.29
CA ARG A 163 -12.27 11.41 -4.37
C ARG A 163 -11.92 10.04 -3.80
N ALA A 164 -11.09 10.01 -2.76
CA ALA A 164 -10.69 8.79 -2.08
C ALA A 164 -11.88 8.10 -1.40
N ASP A 165 -12.75 8.84 -0.71
CA ASP A 165 -13.94 8.31 -0.05
C ASP A 165 -14.95 7.67 -1.03
N LEU A 166 -14.99 8.13 -2.28
CA LEU A 166 -15.88 7.57 -3.31
C LEU A 166 -15.31 6.33 -4.01
N TYR A 167 -13.99 6.23 -4.09
CA TYR A 167 -13.31 5.25 -4.93
C TYR A 167 -12.65 4.11 -4.13
N TYR A 168 -12.01 4.42 -3.00
CA TYR A 168 -11.29 3.44 -2.20
C TYR A 168 -12.21 2.71 -1.21
N PRO A 169 -11.82 1.50 -0.74
CA PRO A 169 -12.60 0.75 0.25
C PRO A 169 -12.56 1.37 1.66
N TRP A 170 -11.90 2.51 1.85
CA TRP A 170 -11.68 3.12 3.16
C TRP A 170 -12.13 4.58 3.18
N ARG A 171 -12.48 5.03 4.40
CA ARG A 171 -12.78 6.43 4.68
C ARG A 171 -11.50 7.21 4.96
N GLY A 172 -11.49 8.51 4.69
CA GLY A 172 -10.34 9.39 4.94
C GLY A 172 -9.88 9.40 6.40
N ALA A 173 -10.78 9.21 7.36
CA ALA A 173 -10.43 9.09 8.78
C ALA A 173 -9.61 7.83 9.09
N ASP A 174 -10.02 6.69 8.52
CA ASP A 174 -9.35 5.41 8.70
C ASP A 174 -8.02 5.35 7.94
N LEU A 175 -7.96 6.02 6.78
CA LEU A 175 -6.72 6.18 6.03
C LEU A 175 -5.64 6.89 6.87
N ARG A 176 -6.01 7.94 7.63
CA ARG A 176 -5.07 8.62 8.53
C ARG A 176 -4.53 7.67 9.60
N LYS A 177 -5.39 6.84 10.21
CA LYS A 177 -4.98 5.84 11.21
C LYS A 177 -4.01 4.82 10.62
N VAL A 178 -4.31 4.29 9.43
CA VAL A 178 -3.43 3.32 8.75
C VAL A 178 -2.07 3.93 8.41
N ILE A 179 -2.04 5.16 7.90
CA ILE A 179 -0.78 5.87 7.63
C ILE A 179 0.02 6.05 8.93
N VAL A 180 -0.64 6.43 10.02
CA VAL A 180 0.00 6.56 11.35
C VAL A 180 0.56 5.21 11.82
N ALA A 181 -0.19 4.12 11.71
CA ALA A 181 0.27 2.79 12.10
C ALA A 181 1.46 2.30 11.27
N LEU A 182 1.42 2.48 9.94
CA LEU A 182 2.56 2.18 9.08
C LEU A 182 3.80 2.99 9.48
N ASN A 183 3.63 4.29 9.74
CA ASN A 183 4.71 5.16 10.19
C ASN A 183 5.30 4.70 11.53
N PHE A 184 4.45 4.26 12.46
CA PHE A 184 4.88 3.75 13.76
C PHE A 184 5.61 2.41 13.65
N TYR A 185 5.01 1.45 12.96
CA TYR A 185 5.56 0.11 12.81
C TYR A 185 6.97 0.17 12.22
N ILE A 186 7.15 0.94 11.15
CA ILE A 186 8.45 1.06 10.46
C ILE A 186 9.40 2.03 11.14
N GLY A 187 8.89 3.14 11.68
CA GLY A 187 9.69 4.06 12.47
C GLY A 187 10.35 3.37 13.66
N ARG A 188 9.63 2.47 14.33
CA ARG A 188 10.16 1.64 15.43
C ARG A 188 11.17 0.61 14.92
N TYR A 189 10.88 -0.07 13.81
CA TYR A 189 11.79 -1.03 13.16
C TYR A 189 13.18 -0.44 12.92
N ARG A 190 13.25 0.80 12.41
CA ARG A 190 14.52 1.46 12.03
C ARG A 190 15.42 1.88 13.19
N ARG A 191 14.88 2.06 14.40
CA ARG A 191 15.65 2.55 15.56
C ARG A 191 16.12 1.45 16.50
N GLN A 192 15.44 0.30 16.51
CA GLN A 192 15.79 -0.80 17.41
C GLN A 192 16.52 -1.95 16.72
N GLY A 193 16.58 -1.97 15.38
CA GLY A 193 17.12 -3.12 14.64
C GLY A 193 16.24 -4.38 14.72
N HIS A 194 15.16 -4.35 15.50
CA HIS A 194 14.19 -5.41 15.72
C HIS A 194 12.76 -4.86 15.80
N GLU A 195 11.77 -5.72 15.57
CA GLU A 195 10.35 -5.39 15.71
C GLU A 195 10.03 -5.08 17.18
N ALA A 196 9.56 -3.87 17.47
CA ALA A 196 9.05 -3.53 18.79
C ALA A 196 7.70 -2.81 18.66
N LEU A 197 6.65 -3.49 19.10
CA LEU A 197 5.31 -2.91 19.28
C LEU A 197 5.22 -2.11 20.59
N THR A 198 6.22 -2.23 21.47
CA THR A 198 6.31 -1.59 22.79
C THR A 198 7.56 -0.69 22.89
N GLY A 199 7.41 0.52 23.44
CA GLY A 199 8.53 1.43 23.69
C GLY A 199 8.17 2.93 23.62
N PRO A 200 9.05 3.83 24.08
CA PRO A 200 8.78 5.26 24.11
C PRO A 200 8.62 5.86 22.70
N LEU A 201 7.60 6.71 22.54
CA LEU A 201 7.32 7.48 21.32
C LEU A 201 8.54 8.33 20.92
N MET A 202 8.81 8.41 19.62
CA MET A 202 9.88 9.28 19.12
C MET A 202 9.39 10.72 19.00
N GLN A 203 10.21 11.68 19.44
CA GLN A 203 9.99 13.14 19.38
C GLN A 203 9.95 13.73 17.95
N TRP A 204 9.85 12.92 16.89
CA TRP A 204 9.91 13.39 15.50
C TRP A 204 8.54 13.69 14.87
N GLY A 205 7.45 13.49 15.61
CA GLY A 205 6.11 13.87 15.18
C GLY A 205 5.84 15.33 15.49
N ARG A 206 5.29 16.09 14.54
CA ARG A 206 4.53 17.31 14.88
C ARG A 206 3.08 16.90 15.08
N TYR A 207 2.49 17.37 16.18
CA TYR A 207 1.08 17.24 16.46
C TYR A 207 0.28 17.98 15.38
N LEU A 208 -0.73 17.31 14.81
CA LEU A 208 -1.88 17.99 14.22
C LEU A 208 -2.96 18.11 15.30
#